data_AF-A0A5C3LLM0-F1
#
_entry.id   AF-A0A5C3LLM0-F1
#
_cell.length_a   1.000
_cell.length_b   1.000
_cell.length_c   1.000
_cell.angle_alpha   90.00
_cell.angle_beta   90.00
_cell.angle_gamma   90.00
#
_symmetry.space_group_name_H-M   'P 1'
#
loop_
_entity.id
_entity.type
_entity.pdbx_description
1 polymer ?
#
loop_
_entity_poly.entity_id
_entity_poly.type
_entity_poly.pdbx_seq_one_letter_code
_entity_poly.pdbx_strand_id
1 'polypeptide(L)'
;MLSLALSQLHPDLQGAYALINNGGPKAKAWLKDKLDGKFIIPAIYQPASLIPLHIWQASPSTTNGNEQSHRNVNFDGINLTMQGGIMRGMQYD
;
A
#
# COMPACT_ATOMS: atom_id res chain seq x y z
N MET A 1 17.42 4.96 7.08
CA MET A 1 16.10 4.67 7.69
C MET A 1 15.43 3.58 6.87
N LEU A 2 15.16 2.42 7.47
CA LEU A 2 14.39 1.34 6.84
C LEU A 2 12.91 1.61 7.14
N SER A 3 12.29 2.51 6.37
CA SER A 3 10.85 2.69 6.37
C SER A 3 10.24 1.79 5.31
N LEU A 4 9.18 1.05 5.64
CA LEU A 4 8.39 0.29 4.67
C LEU A 4 7.48 1.18 3.82
N ALA A 5 7.43 2.49 4.10
CA ALA A 5 6.79 3.50 3.26
C ALA A 5 7.60 3.71 1.98
N LEU A 6 7.55 2.73 1.08
CA LEU A 6 8.30 2.71 -0.16
C LEU A 6 7.33 2.60 -1.33
N SER A 7 7.51 3.50 -2.29
CA SER A 7 6.86 3.42 -3.60
C SER A 7 7.63 2.57 -4.61
N GLN A 8 8.86 2.17 -4.27
CA GLN A 8 9.69 1.29 -5.07
C GLN A 8 9.48 -0.16 -4.69
N LEU A 9 9.59 -1.05 -5.68
CA LEU A 9 9.54 -2.49 -5.47
C LEU A 9 10.64 -2.90 -4.49
N HIS A 10 10.27 -3.61 -3.42
CA HIS A 10 11.27 -4.14 -2.51
C HIS A 10 11.98 -5.33 -3.21
N PRO A 11 13.32 -5.32 -3.33
CA PRO A 11 14.06 -6.31 -4.12
C PRO A 11 13.90 -7.74 -3.61
N ASP A 12 13.71 -7.93 -2.30
CA ASP A 12 13.37 -9.22 -1.70
C ASP A 12 12.41 -9.03 -0.52
N LEU A 13 11.10 -8.91 -0.83
CA LEU A 13 10.07 -8.71 0.18
C LEU A 13 9.94 -9.91 1.14
N GLN A 14 10.15 -11.13 0.63
CA GLN A 14 10.07 -12.35 1.43
C GLN A 14 11.26 -12.47 2.39
N GLY A 15 12.46 -12.11 1.94
CA GLY A 15 13.64 -11.99 2.80
C GLY A 15 13.45 -10.95 3.91
N ALA A 16 12.80 -9.81 3.61
CA ALA A 16 12.44 -8.83 4.64
C ALA A 16 11.47 -9.40 5.67
N TYR A 17 10.45 -10.15 5.26
CA TYR A 17 9.54 -10.83 6.19
C TYR A 17 10.27 -11.88 7.03
N ALA A 18 11.14 -12.69 6.43
CA ALA A 18 11.95 -13.69 7.14
C ALA A 18 12.87 -13.03 8.18
N LEU A 19 13.52 -11.92 7.82
CA LEU A 19 14.36 -11.15 8.73
C LEU A 19 13.58 -10.62 9.93
N ILE A 20 12.41 -10.02 9.71
CA ILE A 20 11.55 -9.49 10.78
C ILE A 20 11.04 -10.63 11.68
N ASN A 21 10.68 -11.77 11.09
CA ASN A 21 10.24 -12.95 11.84
C ASN A 21 11.35 -13.52 12.74
N ASN A 22 12.61 -13.37 12.34
CA ASN A 22 13.79 -13.77 13.13
C ASN A 22 14.22 -12.75 14.20
N GLY A 23 13.67 -11.53 14.20
CA GLY A 23 14.05 -10.45 15.12
C GLY A 23 13.56 -10.62 16.58
N GLY A 24 12.76 -11.65 16.87
CA GLY A 24 12.25 -11.97 18.21
C GLY A 24 10.72 -11.80 18.37
N PRO A 25 10.17 -12.06 19.56
CA PRO A 25 8.71 -12.16 19.76
C PRO A 25 7.94 -10.89 19.39
N LYS A 26 8.49 -9.71 19.69
CA LYS A 26 7.88 -8.42 19.35
C LYS A 26 7.87 -8.18 17.85
N ALA A 27 8.96 -8.49 17.15
CA ALA A 27 9.07 -8.31 15.70
C ALA A 27 8.12 -9.27 14.96
N LYS A 28 8.03 -10.53 15.43
CA LYS A 28 7.08 -11.51 14.92
C LYS A 28 5.62 -11.10 15.12
N ALA A 29 5.27 -10.63 16.32
CA ALA A 29 3.93 -10.14 16.61
C ALA A 29 3.58 -8.91 15.75
N TRP A 30 4.55 -7.99 15.58
CA TRP A 30 4.39 -6.84 14.71
C TRP A 30 4.14 -7.26 13.25
N LEU A 31 4.93 -8.19 12.69
CA LEU A 31 4.75 -8.66 11.31
C LEU A 31 3.39 -9.35 11.14
N LYS A 32 3.00 -10.19 12.10
CA LYS A 32 1.69 -10.85 12.12
C LYS A 32 0.55 -9.84 12.10
N ASP A 33 0.61 -8.80 12.92
CA ASP A 33 -0.39 -7.72 12.94
C ASP A 33 -0.51 -7.01 11.58
N LYS A 34 0.62 -6.74 10.90
CA LYS A 34 0.61 -6.11 9.57
C LYS A 34 0.06 -7.02 8.47
N LEU A 35 0.33 -8.32 8.53
CA LEU A 35 -0.15 -9.30 7.54
C LEU A 35 -1.62 -9.67 7.76
N ASP A 36 -2.05 -9.82 9.01
CA ASP A 36 -3.44 -10.11 9.37
C ASP A 36 -4.36 -8.89 9.06
N GLY A 37 -3.79 -7.67 9.12
CA GLY A 37 -4.47 -6.44 8.73
C GLY A 37 -4.60 -6.30 7.21
N LYS A 38 -5.78 -6.64 6.66
CA LYS A 38 -6.10 -6.59 5.21
C LYS A 38 -5.71 -5.29 4.49
N PHE A 39 -5.66 -4.17 5.21
CA PHE A 39 -5.43 -2.84 4.64
C PHE A 39 -4.02 -2.29 4.90
N ILE A 40 -3.25 -2.93 5.78
CA ILE A 40 -2.03 -2.30 6.31
C ILE A 40 -0.91 -2.35 5.28
N ILE A 41 -0.63 -3.51 4.68
CA ILE A 41 0.41 -3.63 3.65
C ILE A 41 0.10 -2.73 2.43
N PRO A 42 -1.13 -2.73 1.86
CA PRO A 42 -1.49 -1.80 0.78
C PRO A 42 -1.45 -0.31 1.16
N ALA A 43 -1.49 0.03 2.45
CA ALA A 43 -1.42 1.41 2.93
C ALA A 43 0.00 1.92 3.15
N ILE A 44 0.97 1.02 3.36
CA ILE A 44 2.39 1.39 3.56
C ILE A 44 3.26 1.05 2.35
N TYR A 45 2.87 0.09 1.52
CA TYR A 45 3.67 -0.38 0.39
C TYR A 45 2.87 -0.24 -0.92
N GLN A 46 3.27 0.75 -1.75
CA GLN A 46 2.53 1.11 -2.97
C GLN A 46 2.40 -0.04 -3.97
N PRO A 47 3.40 -0.92 -4.19
CA PRO A 47 3.25 -2.03 -5.13
C PRO A 47 2.22 -3.09 -4.69
N ALA A 48 1.87 -3.15 -3.40
CA ALA A 48 0.75 -3.96 -2.92
C ALA A 48 -0.57 -3.17 -2.86
N SER A 49 -0.55 -1.90 -3.25
CA SER A 49 -1.70 -1.01 -3.27
C SER A 49 -2.37 -0.99 -4.63
N LEU A 50 -3.68 -0.74 -4.62
CA LEU A 50 -4.45 -0.42 -5.83
C LEU A 50 -4.45 1.09 -6.13
N ILE A 51 -3.54 1.85 -5.49
CA ILE A 51 -3.42 3.29 -5.72
C ILE A 51 -2.31 3.54 -6.75
N PRO A 52 -2.59 4.26 -7.85
CA PRO A 52 -1.58 4.60 -8.86
C PRO A 52 -0.43 5.43 -8.28
N LEU A 53 0.79 5.22 -8.77
CA LEU A 53 2.01 5.86 -8.23
C LEU A 53 1.93 7.40 -8.22
N HIS A 54 1.40 8.00 -9.27
CA HIS A 54 1.27 9.46 -9.36
C HIS A 54 0.29 10.02 -8.31
N ILE A 55 -0.70 9.24 -7.88
CA ILE A 55 -1.62 9.59 -6.78
C ILE A 55 -0.94 9.34 -5.44
N TRP A 56 -0.19 8.24 -5.33
CA TRP A 56 0.55 7.88 -4.12
C TRP A 56 1.58 8.95 -3.70
N GLN A 57 2.14 9.66 -4.69
CA GLN A 57 3.15 10.71 -4.51
C GLN A 57 2.60 12.13 -4.75
N ALA A 58 1.28 12.31 -4.88
CA ALA A 58 0.68 13.54 -5.40
C ALA A 58 0.88 14.78 -4.52
N SER A 59 1.00 14.59 -3.20
CA SER A 59 1.02 15.66 -2.22
C SER A 59 2.30 15.65 -1.38
N PRO A 60 2.84 16.84 -1.05
CA PRO A 60 3.91 16.96 -0.07
C PRO A 60 3.52 16.29 1.25
N SER A 61 4.49 15.70 1.94
CA SER A 61 4.30 15.01 3.24
C SER A 61 3.85 15.94 4.39
N THR A 62 3.69 17.24 4.12
CA THR A 62 3.25 18.27 5.06
C THR A 62 1.75 18.54 5.02
N THR A 63 1.01 17.90 4.10
CA THR A 63 -0.44 18.10 3.96
C THR A 63 -1.18 16.77 3.93
N ASN A 64 -2.42 16.76 4.45
CA ASN A 64 -3.39 15.65 4.38
C ASN A 64 -3.89 15.40 2.92
N GLY A 65 -3.20 15.92 1.91
CA GLY A 65 -3.61 15.77 0.50
C GLY A 65 -3.44 14.33 -0.01
N ASN A 66 -2.40 13.62 0.44
CA ASN A 66 -2.19 12.22 0.06
C ASN A 66 -3.25 11.31 0.68
N GLU A 67 -3.51 11.45 1.97
CA GLU A 67 -4.52 10.66 2.68
C GLU A 67 -5.93 10.86 2.08
N GLN A 68 -6.30 12.10 1.73
CA GLN A 68 -7.56 12.35 1.00
C GLN A 68 -7.58 11.75 -0.41
N SER A 69 -6.49 11.85 -1.16
CA SER A 69 -6.40 11.26 -2.50
C SER A 69 -6.46 9.72 -2.46
N HIS A 70 -5.78 9.11 -1.49
CA HIS A 70 -5.83 7.67 -1.23
C HIS A 70 -7.24 7.23 -0.82
N ARG A 71 -7.90 8.02 0.03
CA ARG A 71 -9.31 7.78 0.39
C ARG A 71 -10.21 7.81 -0.83
N ASN A 72 -10.09 8.83 -1.69
CA ASN A 72 -10.92 8.94 -2.88
C ASN A 72 -10.75 7.74 -3.82
N VAL A 73 -9.52 7.27 -4.08
CA VAL A 73 -9.30 6.07 -4.91
C VAL A 73 -9.95 4.83 -4.29
N ASN A 74 -9.84 4.65 -2.97
CA ASN A 74 -10.43 3.50 -2.28
C ASN A 74 -11.97 3.55 -2.21
N PHE A 75 -12.56 4.75 -2.14
CA PHE A 75 -14.01 4.94 -2.12
C PHE A 75 -14.64 4.93 -3.52
N ASP A 76 -13.94 5.44 -4.53
CA ASP A 76 -14.37 5.40 -5.93
C ASP A 76 -14.62 3.94 -6.36
N GLY A 77 -13.83 2.98 -5.88
CA GLY A 77 -14.04 1.56 -6.15
C GLY A 77 -15.38 0.98 -5.63
N ILE A 78 -16.13 1.71 -4.81
CA ILE A 78 -17.42 1.29 -4.25
C ILE A 78 -18.55 1.94 -5.07
N ASN A 79 -19.42 1.11 -5.66
CA ASN A 79 -20.49 1.54 -6.58
C ASN A 79 -20.02 2.19 -7.88
N LEU A 80 -18.79 1.90 -8.31
CA LEU A 80 -18.27 2.36 -9.60
C LEU A 80 -19.09 1.75 -10.76
N THR A 81 -19.39 2.55 -11.77
CA THR A 81 -20.04 2.02 -12.98
C THR A 81 -19.11 1.04 -13.70
N MET A 82 -19.66 0.08 -14.44
CA MET A 82 -18.89 -0.94 -15.16
C MET A 82 -17.84 -0.31 -16.12
N GLN A 83 -18.19 0.82 -16.74
CA GLN A 83 -17.28 1.58 -17.60
C GLN A 83 -16.12 2.21 -16.81
N GLY A 84 -16.39 2.80 -15.64
CA GLY A 84 -15.34 3.30 -14.75
C GLY A 84 -14.42 2.17 -14.29
N GLY A 85 -14.96 0.97 -14.07
CA GLY A 85 -14.19 -0.23 -13.71
C GLY A 85 -13.22 -0.63 -14.81
N ILE A 86 -13.68 -0.65 -16.07
CA ILE A 86 -12.81 -0.95 -17.24
C ILE A 86 -11.70 0.08 -17.38
N MET A 87 -12.02 1.38 -17.30
CA MET A 87 -11.02 2.45 -17.43
C MET A 87 -9.94 2.37 -16.33
N ARG A 88 -10.30 1.98 -15.11
CA ARG A 88 -9.35 1.77 -14.00
C ARG A 88 -8.64 0.41 -14.10
N GLY A 89 -9.24 -0.62 -14.69
CA GLY A 89 -8.62 -1.94 -14.87
C GLY A 89 -7.50 -1.92 -15.90
N MET A 90 -7.64 -1.13 -16.96
CA MET A 90 -6.65 -0.99 -18.04
C MET A 90 -5.25 -0.56 -17.60
N GLN A 91 -5.09 0.02 -16.41
CA GLN A 91 -3.77 0.37 -15.88
C GLN A 91 -3.02 -0.83 -15.26
N TYR A 92 -3.72 -1.96 -15.07
CA TYR A 92 -3.20 -3.19 -14.46
C TYR A 92 -3.12 -4.38 -15.45
N ASP A 93 -3.52 -4.14 -16.70
CA ASP A 93 -3.43 -5.08 -17.84
C ASP A 93 -2.17 -4.77 -18.64
#